data_AF-A0A2D5WKR5-F1
#
_entry.id   AF-A0A2D5WKR5-F1
#
_cell.length_a   1.000
_cell.length_b   1.000
_cell.length_c   1.000
_cell.angle_alpha   90.00
_cell.angle_beta   90.00
_cell.angle_gamma   90.00
#
_symmetry.space_group_name_H-M   'P 1'
#
loop_
_entity.id
_entity.type
_entity.pdbx_description
1 polymer ?
#
loop_
_entity_poly.entity_id
_entity_poly.type
_entity_poly.pdbx_seq_one_letter_code
_entity_poly.pdbx_strand_id
1 'polypeptide(L)'
;MNMFILCAIASTLFLGGYHVPLLPPEWVNFYGPIALVTKTFILGFILVAIRWSQPRFREDQLQNLAWKILIPASLVNILITAVTKVVF
;
A
#
# COMPACT_ATOMS: atom_id res chain seq x y z
N MET A 1 -11.81 -11.12 7.35
CA MET A 1 -11.25 -10.11 8.27
C MET A 1 -9.83 -9.70 7.88
N ASN A 2 -8.94 -10.66 7.59
CA ASN A 2 -7.52 -10.40 7.30
C ASN A 2 -7.26 -9.41 6.14
N MET A 3 -8.04 -9.48 5.04
CA MET A 3 -7.85 -8.58 3.90
C MET A 3 -8.06 -7.11 4.26
N PHE A 4 -9.06 -6.81 5.11
CA PHE A 4 -9.33 -5.43 5.52
C PHE A 4 -8.22 -4.88 6.43
N ILE A 5 -7.67 -5.72 7.31
CA ILE A 5 -6.52 -5.36 8.17
C ILE A 5 -5.28 -5.07 7.31
N LEU A 6 -5.01 -5.87 6.28
CA LEU A 6 -3.88 -5.63 5.37
C LEU A 6 -4.06 -4.32 4.58
N CYS A 7 -5.28 -4.00 4.13
CA CYS A 7 -5.56 -2.71 3.50
C CYS A 7 -5.35 -1.54 4.47
N ALA A 8 -5.73 -1.71 5.75
CA ALA A 8 -5.51 -0.67 6.77
C ALA A 8 -4.01 -0.43 6.99
N ILE A 9 -3.20 -1.49 7.07
CA ILE A 9 -1.74 -1.40 7.19
C ILE A 9 -1.12 -0.76 5.93
N ALA A 10 -1.58 -1.14 4.73
CA ALA A 10 -1.09 -0.54 3.49
C ALA A 10 -1.43 0.96 3.40
N SER A 11 -2.63 1.34 3.83
CA SER A 11 -3.09 2.73 3.88
C SER A 11 -2.23 3.58 4.83
N THR A 12 -1.85 3.03 5.99
CA THR A 12 -0.99 3.75 6.95
C THR A 12 0.45 3.86 6.46
N LEU A 13 1.03 2.79 5.91
CA LEU A 13 2.43 2.77 5.49
C LEU A 13 2.70 3.57 4.22
N PHE A 14 1.81 3.49 3.22
CA PHE A 14 2.07 4.06 1.90
C PHE A 14 1.22 5.29 1.56
N LEU A 15 -0.02 5.37 2.06
CA LEU A 15 -0.95 6.46 1.73
C LEU A 15 -1.03 7.53 2.84
N GLY A 16 -0.04 7.57 3.73
CA GLY A 16 0.09 8.57 4.79
C GLY A 16 -0.93 8.45 5.93
N GLY A 17 -1.70 7.36 5.98
CA GLY A 17 -2.61 7.04 7.07
C GLY A 17 -3.55 8.19 7.47
N TYR A 18 -3.28 8.75 8.65
CA TYR A 18 -4.03 9.83 9.30
C TYR A 18 -3.76 11.23 8.73
N HIS A 19 -2.75 11.35 7.86
CA HIS A 19 -2.39 12.62 7.26
C HIS A 19 -3.38 12.99 6.14
N VAL A 20 -3.94 14.19 6.27
CA VAL A 20 -4.74 14.85 5.23
C VAL A 20 -3.96 16.10 4.79
N PRO A 21 -3.46 16.13 3.54
CA PRO A 21 -2.78 17.32 3.04
C PRO A 21 -3.76 18.50 3.03
N LEU A 22 -3.31 19.67 3.48
CA LEU A 22 -4.01 20.98 3.48
C LEU A 22 -4.98 21.27 4.64
N LEU A 23 -5.12 20.41 5.66
CA LEU A 23 -5.94 20.72 6.84
C LEU A 23 -5.13 21.31 8.00
N PRO A 24 -5.65 22.34 8.71
CA PRO A 24 -5.05 22.83 9.94
C PRO A 24 -4.99 21.73 11.03
N PRO A 25 -3.97 21.73 11.91
CA PRO A 25 -3.74 20.67 12.91
C PRO A 25 -4.96 20.38 13.81
N GLU A 26 -5.79 21.39 14.06
CA GLU A 26 -6.97 21.31 14.93
C GLU A 26 -8.05 20.35 14.39
N TRP A 27 -8.19 20.26 13.06
CA TRP A 27 -9.23 19.47 12.40
C TRP A 27 -8.76 18.05 12.08
N VAL A 28 -7.46 17.77 12.21
CA VAL A 28 -6.85 16.48 11.88
C VAL A 28 -7.43 15.35 12.75
N ASN A 29 -7.78 15.62 14.01
CA ASN A 29 -8.37 14.61 14.90
C ASN A 29 -9.76 14.12 14.46
N PHE A 30 -10.53 14.98 13.80
CA PHE A 30 -11.87 14.62 13.34
C PHE A 30 -11.86 14.05 11.91
N TYR A 31 -11.07 14.65 11.01
CA TYR A 31 -11.02 14.22 9.60
C TYR A 31 -9.99 13.13 9.32
N GLY A 32 -8.97 12.97 10.16
CA GLY A 32 -7.94 11.94 10.03
C GLY A 32 -8.47 10.50 10.06
N PRO A 33 -9.35 10.11 11.01
CA PRO A 33 -9.93 8.77 11.03
C PRO A 33 -10.81 8.52 9.80
N ILE A 34 -11.57 9.53 9.39
CA ILE A 34 -12.46 9.47 8.22
C ILE A 34 -11.63 9.26 6.94
N ALA A 35 -10.53 10.01 6.79
CA ALA A 35 -9.62 9.86 5.66
C ALA A 35 -8.96 8.47 5.65
N LEU A 36 -8.51 7.96 6.80
CA LEU A 36 -7.90 6.63 6.92
C LEU A 36 -8.89 5.53 6.53
N VAL A 37 -10.12 5.59 7.05
CA VAL A 37 -11.19 4.64 6.75
C VAL A 37 -11.52 4.69 5.26
N THR A 38 -11.67 5.90 4.69
CA THR A 38 -11.97 6.09 3.27
C THR A 38 -10.88 5.50 2.38
N LYS A 39 -9.60 5.80 2.64
CA LYS A 39 -8.46 5.21 1.90
C LYS A 39 -8.44 3.69 2.02
N THR A 40 -8.72 3.15 3.20
CA THR A 40 -8.78 1.70 3.45
C THR A 40 -9.91 1.03 2.66
N PHE A 41 -11.09 1.64 2.61
CA PHE A 41 -12.22 1.15 1.81
C PHE A 41 -11.92 1.21 0.31
N ILE A 42 -11.28 2.27 -0.18
CA ILE A 42 -10.86 2.38 -1.58
C ILE A 42 -9.89 1.24 -1.93
N LEU A 43 -8.86 0.99 -1.12
CA LEU A 43 -7.93 -0.12 -1.33
C LEU A 43 -8.64 -1.48 -1.26
N GLY A 44 -9.53 -1.67 -0.29
CA GLY A 44 -10.34 -2.89 -0.18
C GLY A 44 -11.21 -3.12 -1.41
N PHE A 45 -11.85 -2.06 -1.94
CA PHE A 45 -12.65 -2.12 -3.15
C PHE A 45 -11.80 -2.51 -4.37
N ILE A 46 -10.61 -1.93 -4.52
CA ILE A 46 -9.66 -2.29 -5.58
C ILE A 46 -9.29 -3.78 -5.49
N LEU A 47 -8.99 -4.30 -4.30
CA LEU A 47 -8.66 -5.72 -4.15
C LEU A 47 -9.83 -6.65 -4.47
N VAL A 48 -11.07 -6.28 -4.13
CA VAL A 48 -12.26 -7.04 -4.52
C VAL A 48 -12.47 -6.99 -6.02
N ALA A 49 -12.29 -5.82 -6.65
CA ALA A 49 -12.39 -5.66 -8.09
C ALA A 49 -11.34 -6.52 -8.82
N ILE A 50 -10.08 -6.52 -8.35
CA ILE A 50 -9.03 -7.40 -8.86
C ILE A 50 -9.45 -8.86 -8.69
N ARG A 51 -9.97 -9.26 -7.52
CA ARG A 51 -10.43 -10.64 -7.31
C ARG A 51 -11.52 -11.06 -8.32
N TRP A 52 -12.40 -10.14 -8.72
CA TRP A 52 -13.40 -10.41 -9.76
C TRP A 52 -12.80 -10.45 -11.17
N SER A 53 -11.76 -9.67 -11.46
CA SER A 53 -11.13 -9.60 -12.79
C SER A 53 -10.05 -10.65 -13.04
N GLN A 54 -9.47 -11.29 -12.01
CA GLN A 54 -8.35 -12.21 -12.17
C GLN A 54 -8.85 -13.65 -12.49
N PRO A 55 -8.63 -14.17 -13.71
CA PRO A 55 -8.80 -15.59 -13.98
C PRO A 55 -7.70 -16.37 -13.25
N ARG A 56 -8.06 -17.51 -12.64
CA ARG A 56 -7.23 -18.28 -11.71
C ARG A 56 -5.78 -18.48 -12.23
N PHE A 57 -4.79 -17.90 -11.55
CA PHE A 57 -3.37 -18.09 -11.85
C PHE A 57 -2.84 -19.38 -11.24
N ARG A 58 -1.84 -20.00 -11.87
CA ARG A 58 -1.13 -21.15 -11.30
C ARG A 58 -0.17 -20.67 -10.22
N GLU A 59 -0.09 -21.38 -9.10
CA GLU A 59 0.78 -21.02 -7.97
C GLU A 59 2.25 -20.84 -8.39
N ASP A 60 2.74 -21.66 -9.32
CA ASP A 60 4.10 -21.53 -9.87
C ASP A 60 4.34 -20.20 -10.57
N GLN A 61 3.31 -19.63 -11.21
CA GLN A 61 3.41 -18.34 -11.90
C GLN A 61 3.50 -17.21 -10.88
N LEU A 62 2.76 -17.31 -9.78
CA LEU A 62 2.83 -16.34 -8.69
C LEU A 62 4.20 -16.38 -8.02
N GLN A 63 4.74 -17.59 -7.78
CA GLN A 63 6.07 -17.76 -7.21
C GLN A 63 7.16 -17.23 -8.16
N ASN A 64 7.02 -17.47 -9.45
CA ASN A 64 7.96 -16.96 -10.45
C ASN A 64 7.94 -15.42 -10.50
N LEU A 65 6.76 -14.79 -10.45
CA LEU A 65 6.62 -13.33 -10.37
C LEU A 65 7.26 -12.76 -9.09
N ALA A 66 6.99 -13.39 -7.94
CA ALA A 66 7.55 -12.96 -6.66
C ALA A 66 9.08 -13.02 -6.64
N TRP A 67 9.65 -14.14 -7.06
CA TRP A 67 11.09 -14.37 -6.97
C TRP A 67 11.91 -13.72 -8.08
N LYS A 68 11.41 -13.69 -9.32
CA LYS A 68 12.18 -13.12 -10.44
C LYS A 68 12.00 -11.63 -10.62
N ILE A 69 10.88 -11.06 -10.18
CA ILE A 69 10.56 -9.66 -10.47
C ILE A 69 10.45 -8.85 -9.18
N LEU A 70 9.61 -9.27 -8.22
CA LEU A 70 9.33 -8.45 -7.03
C LEU A 70 10.52 -8.35 -6.06
N ILE A 71 11.21 -9.45 -5.76
CA ILE A 71 12.37 -9.43 -4.85
C ILE A 71 13.55 -8.62 -5.43
N PRO A 72 13.98 -8.83 -6.69
CA PRO A 72 15.05 -8.01 -7.25
C PRO A 72 14.68 -6.53 -7.32
N ALA A 73 13.43 -6.20 -7.67
CA ALA A 73 12.96 -4.82 -7.71
C ALA A 73 12.97 -4.13 -6.35
N SER A 74 12.57 -4.84 -5.27
CA SER A 74 12.61 -4.26 -3.92
C SER A 74 14.04 -4.02 -3.44
N LEU A 75 14.98 -4.92 -3.74
CA LEU A 75 16.40 -4.73 -3.43
C LEU A 75 16.98 -3.51 -4.15
N VAL A 76 16.64 -3.31 -5.43
CA VAL A 76 17.05 -2.12 -6.19
C VAL A 76 16.47 -0.84 -5.58
N ASN A 77 15.20 -0.84 -5.18
CA ASN A 77 14.58 0.32 -4.54
C ASN A 77 15.27 0.71 -3.23
N ILE A 78 15.62 -0.30 -2.39
CA ILE A 78 16.35 -0.08 -1.14
C ILE A 78 17.75 0.50 -1.41
N LEU A 79 18.47 -0.05 -2.39
CA LEU A 79 19.79 0.47 -2.77
C LEU A 79 19.72 1.93 -3.24
N ILE A 80 18.76 2.26 -4.10
CA ILE A 80 18.56 3.65 -4.58
C ILE A 80 18.25 4.59 -3.42
N THR A 81 17.38 4.18 -2.51
CA THR A 81 17.01 4.99 -1.33
C THR A 81 18.22 5.18 -0.40
N ALA A 82 19.03 4.13 -0.20
CA ALA A 82 20.25 4.20 0.61
C ALA A 82 21.29 5.16 0.02
N VAL A 83 21.54 5.08 -1.29
CA VAL A 83 22.47 5.98 -1.98
C VAL A 83 21.98 7.42 -1.92
N THR A 84 20.70 7.66 -2.24
CA THR A 84 20.11 9.01 -2.21
C THR A 84 20.24 9.64 -0.83
N LYS A 85 19.98 8.89 0.25
CA LYS A 85 20.11 9.37 1.63
C LYS A 85 21.55 9.69 2.06
N VAL A 86 22.55 9.10 1.41
CA VAL A 86 23.97 9.37 1.72
C VAL A 86 24.49 10.57 0.92
N VAL A 87 24.00 10.75 -0.30
CA VAL A 87 24.43 11.83 -1.20
C VAL A 87 23.82 13.19 -0.83
N PHE A 88 22.58 13.20 -0.33
CA PHE A 88 21.85 14.40 0.10
C PHE A 88 21.63 14.39 1.61
#